data_AF-A0A946RLB4-F1
#
_entry.id   AF-A0A946RLB4-F1
#
_cell.length_a   1.000
_cell.length_b   1.000
_cell.length_c   1.000
_cell.angle_alpha   90.00
_cell.angle_beta   90.00
_cell.angle_gamma   90.00
#
_symmetry.space_group_name_H-M   'P 1'
#
loop_
_entity.id
_entity.type
_entity.pdbx_description
1 polymer ?
#
loop_
_entity_poly.entity_id
_entity_poly.type
_entity_poly.pdbx_seq_one_letter_code
_entity_poly.pdbx_strand_id
1 'polypeptide(L)'
;MDKNHIYLRALTPADWEGFRAIRIRAVNMHTGYVLVRPDKTEKQTPEYWKKMLNGQGKQVFGLFETDKLIGITAVFTWSEDPTGKTGIMAMIFIEPEYRGKGYSSLFYKA
;
A
#
# COMPACT_ATOMS: atom_id res chain seq x y z
N MET A 1 24.74 2.39 -16.72
CA MET A 1 24.00 1.96 -15.51
C MET A 1 22.65 2.61 -15.58
N ASP A 2 21.64 1.87 -16.03
CA ASP A 2 20.27 2.39 -16.04
C ASP A 2 19.89 2.65 -14.59
N LYS A 3 19.60 3.92 -14.29
CA LYS A 3 19.04 4.31 -13.00
C LYS A 3 17.65 3.69 -12.97
N ASN A 4 17.47 2.60 -12.22
CA ASN A 4 16.16 2.06 -11.91
C ASN A 4 15.25 3.21 -11.50
N HIS A 5 14.21 3.47 -12.30
CA HIS A 5 13.34 4.62 -12.11
C HIS A 5 12.38 4.30 -10.96
N ILE A 6 12.67 4.85 -9.78
CA ILE A 6 11.84 4.71 -8.59
C ILE A 6 10.87 5.88 -8.52
N TYR A 7 9.57 5.58 -8.50
CA TYR A 7 8.53 6.60 -8.42
C TYR A 7 7.35 6.12 -7.59
N LEU A 8 6.54 7.07 -7.15
CA LEU A 8 5.30 6.83 -6.42
C LEU A 8 4.11 7.27 -7.25
N ARG A 9 3.03 6.49 -7.24
CA ARG A 9 1.74 6.93 -7.79
C ARG A 9 0.57 6.41 -6.97
N ALA A 10 -0.56 7.10 -7.08
CA ALA A 10 -1.84 6.58 -6.62
C ALA A 10 -2.15 5.25 -7.33
N LEU A 11 -2.58 4.25 -6.56
CA LEU A 11 -3.14 3.02 -7.10
C LEU A 11 -4.61 3.23 -7.45
N THR A 12 -5.04 2.55 -8.50
CA THR A 12 -6.41 2.54 -9.02
C THR A 12 -7.01 1.14 -8.87
N PRO A 13 -8.32 0.95 -9.06
CA PRO A 13 -8.92 -0.39 -9.05
C PRO A 13 -8.31 -1.36 -10.09
N ALA A 14 -7.64 -0.86 -11.14
CA ALA A 14 -6.93 -1.71 -12.09
C ALA A 14 -5.68 -2.38 -11.49
N ASP A 15 -5.10 -1.80 -10.43
CA ASP A 15 -3.87 -2.29 -9.78
C ASP A 15 -4.13 -3.38 -8.73
N TRP A 16 -5.35 -3.89 -8.64
CA TRP A 16 -5.81 -4.73 -7.53
C TRP A 16 -4.99 -6.03 -7.36
N GLU A 17 -4.49 -6.62 -8.45
CA GLU A 17 -3.68 -7.85 -8.40
C GLU A 17 -2.32 -7.61 -7.76
N GLY A 18 -1.62 -6.56 -8.22
CA GLY A 18 -0.34 -6.14 -7.64
C GLY A 18 -0.49 -5.75 -6.17
N PHE A 19 -1.54 -4.97 -5.86
CA PHE A 19 -1.86 -4.60 -4.49
C PHE A 19 -2.15 -5.82 -3.60
N ARG A 20 -2.96 -6.78 -4.09
CA ARG A 20 -3.24 -8.04 -3.37
C ARG A 20 -1.95 -8.78 -3.06
N ALA A 21 -1.08 -8.97 -4.06
CA ALA A 21 0.14 -9.74 -3.91
C ALA A 21 1.06 -9.14 -2.84
N ILE A 22 1.37 -7.84 -2.93
CA ILE A 22 2.24 -7.19 -1.95
C ILE A 22 1.59 -7.09 -0.57
N ARG A 23 0.27 -6.94 -0.48
CA ARG A 23 -0.44 -6.89 0.80
C ARG A 23 -0.40 -8.22 1.52
N ILE A 24 -0.63 -9.33 0.82
CA ILE A 24 -0.50 -10.69 1.36
C ILE A 24 0.94 -10.92 1.81
N ARG A 25 1.93 -10.55 0.98
CA ARG A 25 3.35 -10.67 1.35
C ARG A 25 3.67 -9.90 2.63
N ALA A 26 3.23 -8.65 2.75
CA ALA A 26 3.41 -7.82 3.94
C ALA A 26 2.77 -8.44 5.20
N VAL A 27 1.56 -9.00 5.08
CA VAL A 27 0.84 -9.67 6.18
C VAL A 27 1.56 -10.95 6.61
N ASN A 28 2.05 -11.74 5.67
CA ASN A 28 2.74 -13.00 5.94
C ASN A 28 4.13 -12.78 6.55
N MET A 29 4.83 -11.71 6.16
CA MET A 29 6.16 -11.39 6.69
C MET A 29 6.15 -10.83 8.13
N HIS A 30 5.08 -10.12 8.50
CA HIS A 30 5.00 -9.41 9.79
C HIS A 30 3.75 -9.83 10.55
N THR A 31 3.65 -11.13 10.87
CA THR A 31 2.57 -11.68 11.69
C THR A 31 2.59 -11.00 13.07
N GLY A 32 1.56 -10.20 13.35
CA GLY A 32 1.42 -9.46 14.63
C GLY A 32 1.45 -7.93 14.52
N TYR A 33 1.95 -7.36 13.42
CA TYR A 33 1.97 -5.90 13.19
C TYR A 33 0.86 -5.41 12.25
N VAL A 34 0.05 -6.33 11.72
CA VAL A 34 -1.05 -6.02 10.83
C VAL A 34 -2.36 -6.50 11.44
N LEU A 35 -3.37 -5.64 11.47
CA LEU A 35 -4.72 -5.90 12.01
C LEU A 35 -5.51 -7.02 11.29
N VAL A 36 -4.91 -7.66 10.27
CA VAL A 36 -5.53 -8.73 9.47
C VAL A 36 -4.68 -9.98 9.53
N ARG A 37 -5.36 -11.14 9.59
CA ARG A 37 -4.70 -12.45 9.58
C ARG A 37 -4.39 -12.89 8.14
N PRO A 38 -3.24 -13.55 7.90
CA PRO A 38 -2.87 -14.17 6.62
C PRO A 38 -4.01 -14.93 5.92
N ASP A 39 -4.62 -15.88 6.62
CA ASP A 39 -5.65 -16.79 6.13
C ASP A 39 -6.92 -16.06 5.65
N LYS A 40 -7.30 -14.99 6.36
CA LYS A 40 -8.43 -14.14 5.98
C LYS A 40 -8.12 -13.20 4.83
N THR A 41 -6.85 -12.80 4.67
CA THR A 41 -6.41 -11.89 3.61
C THR A 41 -6.38 -12.61 2.27
N GLU A 42 -5.87 -13.84 2.23
CA GLU A 42 -5.74 -14.61 1.00
C GLU A 42 -7.10 -14.99 0.38
N LYS A 43 -8.12 -15.20 1.22
CA LYS A 43 -9.49 -15.59 0.84
C LYS A 43 -10.38 -14.41 0.37
N GLN A 44 -9.86 -13.18 0.38
CA GLN A 44 -10.64 -12.02 -0.09
C GLN A 44 -10.91 -12.07 -1.59
N THR A 45 -12.10 -11.63 -2.00
CA THR A 45 -12.51 -11.61 -3.41
C THR A 45 -11.83 -10.49 -4.20
N PRO A 46 -11.78 -10.56 -5.54
CA PRO A 46 -11.29 -9.45 -6.38
C PRO A 46 -12.01 -8.11 -6.09
N GLU A 47 -13.32 -8.15 -5.81
CA GLU A 47 -14.13 -6.96 -5.51
C GLU A 47 -13.68 -6.27 -4.23
N TYR A 48 -13.29 -7.05 -3.21
CA TYR A 48 -12.72 -6.51 -1.98
C TYR A 48 -11.45 -5.70 -2.29
N TRP A 49 -10.54 -6.26 -3.08
CA TRP A 49 -9.28 -5.59 -3.45
C TRP A 49 -9.51 -4.34 -4.30
N LYS A 50 -10.43 -4.39 -5.26
CA LYS A 50 -10.83 -3.22 -6.05
C LYS A 50 -11.45 -2.13 -5.17
N LYS A 51 -12.30 -2.49 -4.19
CA LYS A 51 -12.90 -1.55 -3.22
C LYS A 51 -11.85 -0.90 -2.31
N MET A 52 -10.75 -1.59 -2.01
CA MET A 52 -9.63 -1.00 -1.28
C MET A 52 -8.94 0.14 -2.04
N LEU A 53 -9.08 0.18 -3.36
CA LEU A 53 -8.43 1.15 -4.25
C LEU A 53 -9.42 2.15 -4.88
N ASN A 54 -10.65 2.24 -4.34
CA ASN A 54 -11.72 3.05 -4.94
C ASN A 54 -11.72 4.53 -4.56
N GLY A 55 -10.72 5.02 -3.80
CA GLY A 55 -10.63 6.43 -3.38
C GLY A 55 -11.61 6.85 -2.28
N GLN A 56 -12.56 6.00 -1.87
CA GLN A 56 -13.58 6.38 -0.89
C GLN A 56 -13.03 6.28 0.53
N GLY A 57 -12.77 7.46 1.13
CA GLY A 57 -12.25 7.62 2.49
C GLY A 57 -10.81 7.15 2.68
N LYS A 58 -10.10 6.87 1.59
CA LYS A 58 -8.72 6.38 1.58
C LYS A 58 -8.07 6.57 0.22
N GLN A 59 -6.76 6.75 0.21
CA GLN A 59 -5.93 6.67 -0.99
C GLN A 59 -4.77 5.73 -0.72
N VAL A 60 -4.57 4.75 -1.60
CA VAL A 60 -3.41 3.84 -1.56
C VAL A 60 -2.41 4.30 -2.61
N PHE A 61 -1.13 4.29 -2.26
CA PHE A 61 -0.03 4.63 -3.15
C PHE A 61 0.89 3.42 -3.30
N GLY A 62 1.37 3.20 -4.51
CA GLY A 62 2.38 2.20 -4.83
C GLY A 62 3.72 2.85 -5.10
N LEU A 63 4.78 2.25 -4.54
CA LEU A 63 6.17 2.54 -4.90
C LEU A 63 6.57 1.57 -6.00
N PHE A 64 7.01 2.10 -7.13
CA PHE A 64 7.34 1.32 -8.31
C PHE A 64 8.82 1.43 -8.64
N GLU A 65 9.36 0.33 -9.14
CA GLU A 65 10.59 0.29 -9.92
C GLU A 65 10.21 -0.03 -11.36
N THR A 66 10.23 0.98 -12.23
CA THR A 66 9.69 0.87 -13.60
C THR A 66 8.23 0.39 -13.57
N ASP A 67 7.93 -0.89 -13.80
CA ASP A 67 6.56 -1.44 -13.76
C ASP A 67 6.30 -2.35 -12.56
N LYS A 68 7.33 -2.62 -11.74
CA LYS A 68 7.23 -3.52 -10.60
C LYS A 68 6.79 -2.76 -9.36
N LEU A 69 5.67 -3.16 -8.75
CA LEU A 69 5.25 -2.66 -7.44
C LEU A 69 6.16 -3.25 -6.34
N ILE A 70 6.94 -2.40 -5.67
CA ILE A 70 7.96 -2.78 -4.67
C ILE A 70 7.65 -2.26 -3.26
N GLY A 71 6.55 -1.51 -3.10
CA GLY A 71 6.12 -1.01 -1.80
C GLY A 71 4.73 -0.39 -1.87
N ILE A 72 4.10 -0.24 -0.71
CA ILE A 72 2.79 0.40 -0.57
C ILE A 72 2.75 1.29 0.67
N THR A 73 1.88 2.29 0.60
CA THR A 73 1.40 3.06 1.76
C THR A 73 -0.05 3.45 1.49
N ALA A 74 -0.80 3.81 2.53
CA ALA A 74 -2.15 4.32 2.40
C ALA A 74 -2.39 5.45 3.38
N VAL A 75 -3.26 6.39 3.00
CA VAL A 75 -3.83 7.41 3.88
C VAL A 75 -5.32 7.15 3.97
N PHE A 76 -5.85 7.04 5.18
CA PHE A 76 -7.28 6.88 5.46
C PHE A 76 -7.80 8.15 6.12
N THR A 77 -8.99 8.60 5.76
CA THR A 77 -9.68 9.64 6.56
C THR A 77 -9.96 9.07 7.95
N TRP A 78 -9.59 9.81 9.00
CA TRP A 78 -9.81 9.39 10.37
C TRP A 78 -11.29 9.50 10.73
N SER A 79 -11.90 8.40 11.16
CA SER A 79 -13.33 8.35 11.46
C SER A 79 -13.75 9.13 12.70
N GLU A 80 -12.82 9.41 13.62
CA GLU A 80 -13.12 10.20 14.83
C GLU A 80 -12.97 11.71 14.61
N ASP A 81 -12.47 12.14 13.44
CA ASP A 81 -12.50 13.54 13.02
C ASP A 81 -13.75 13.82 12.17
N PRO A 82 -14.80 14.45 12.73
CA PRO A 82 -16.03 14.73 12.00
C PRO A 82 -15.86 15.73 10.85
N THR A 83 -14.72 16.45 10.80
CA THR A 83 -14.42 17.36 9.67
C THR A 83 -13.90 16.63 8.45
N GLY A 84 -13.45 15.38 8.61
CA GLY A 84 -12.83 14.57 7.55
C GLY A 84 -11.48 15.10 7.06
N LYS A 85 -10.84 16.01 7.82
CA LYS A 85 -9.57 16.65 7.41
C LYS A 85 -8.33 15.96 7.97
N THR A 86 -8.50 15.03 8.89
CA THR A 86 -7.41 14.23 9.46
C THR A 86 -7.19 12.96 8.66
N GLY A 87 -5.96 12.75 8.20
CA GLY A 87 -5.52 11.53 7.55
C GLY A 87 -4.67 10.66 8.48
N ILE A 88 -4.95 9.36 8.53
CA ILE A 88 -4.10 8.35 9.16
C ILE A 88 -3.30 7.64 8.09
N MET A 89 -1.99 7.74 8.19
CA MET A 89 -1.07 6.97 7.36
C MET A 89 -0.92 5.54 7.90
N ALA A 90 -1.11 4.56 7.03
CA ALA A 90 -1.09 3.14 7.39
C ALA A 90 -0.62 2.27 6.21
N MET A 91 -0.57 0.94 6.42
CA MET A 91 -0.18 -0.04 5.39
C MET A 91 1.20 0.21 4.77
N ILE A 92 2.12 0.83 5.53
CA ILE A 92 3.47 1.13 5.06
C ILE A 92 4.27 -0.16 4.96
N PHE A 93 4.69 -0.51 3.75
CA PHE A 93 5.54 -1.65 3.49
C PHE A 93 6.42 -1.38 2.28
N ILE A 94 7.71 -1.76 2.38
CA ILE A 94 8.64 -1.81 1.26
C ILE A 94 9.26 -3.19 1.28
N GLU A 95 9.45 -3.77 0.11
CA GLU A 95 10.09 -5.06 -0.04
C GLU A 95 11.51 -5.05 0.59
N PRO A 96 11.90 -6.09 1.36
CA PRO A 96 13.15 -6.10 2.11
C PRO A 96 14.39 -5.70 1.30
N GLU A 97 14.50 -6.19 0.06
CA GLU A 97 15.60 -5.93 -0.86
C GLU A 97 15.69 -4.46 -1.36
N TYR A 98 14.65 -3.66 -1.08
CA TYR A 98 14.59 -2.22 -1.38
C TYR A 98 14.70 -1.34 -0.12
N ARG A 99 14.81 -1.93 1.09
CA ARG A 99 14.98 -1.17 2.35
C ARG A 99 16.40 -0.62 2.50
N GLY A 100 16.58 0.35 3.41
CA GLY A 100 17.87 1.00 3.66
C GLY A 100 18.31 2.01 2.58
N LYS A 101 17.51 2.20 1.52
CA LYS A 101 17.81 3.07 0.38
C LYS A 101 17.11 4.44 0.42
N GLY A 102 16.43 4.76 1.52
CA GLY A 102 15.73 6.05 1.69
C GLY A 102 14.39 6.20 0.95
N TYR A 103 13.89 5.16 0.28
CA TYR A 103 12.66 5.23 -0.51
C TYR A 103 11.39 5.50 0.29
N SER A 104 11.37 5.21 1.60
CA SER A 104 10.24 5.58 2.47
C SER A 104 9.98 7.08 2.50
N SER A 105 11.00 7.92 2.25
CA SER A 105 10.82 9.38 2.16
C SER A 105 9.84 9.81 1.07
N LEU A 106 9.68 9.00 0.01
CA LEU A 106 8.71 9.28 -1.06
C LEU A 106 7.27 9.16 -0.56
N PHE A 107 6.99 8.28 0.42
CA PHE A 107 5.65 8.13 0.99
C PHE A 107 5.17 9.36 1.75
N TYR A 108 6.09 10.15 2.32
CA TYR A 108 5.75 11.34 3.11
C TYR A 108 5.72 12.64 2.29
N LYS A 109 6.18 12.59 1.03
CA LYS A 109 6.17 13.72 0.10
C LYS A 109 4.98 13.70 -0.88
N ALA A 110 4.20 12.62 -0.83
CA ALA A 110 3.12 12.31 -1.75
C ALA A 110 1.85 13.12 -1.48
#